data_AF-A0A6A8QAH6-F1
#
_entry.id   AF-A0A6A8QAH6-F1
#
_cell.length_a   1.000
_cell.length_b   1.000
_cell.length_c   1.000
_cell.angle_alpha   90.00
_cell.angle_beta   90.00
_cell.angle_gamma   90.00
#
_symmetry.space_group_name_H-M   'P 1'
#
loop_
_entity.id
_entity.type
_entity.pdbx_description
1 polymer ?
#
loop_
_entity_poly.entity_id
_entity_poly.type
_entity_poly.pdbx_seq_one_letter_code
_entity_poly.pdbx_strand_id
1 'polypeptide(L)'
;MSLSENKAYFVNTKDEVLRIDPKEKTSRNARNHLILGDYVRYLGETKGEWVKVRSRGNPGWLKEDWLTDQQMLEVNFVDIGQGDGCHIVTPDDEIILIDAGVGKGFGGDEGDNMSRFINWRYNLRKRRVAGVDGVGPNDPDAKKPVDIDYAIISHPDLDHYYGFYSLFENKKLKFKKVCHNGIVERPEPDEPTTPWYYDLGRKIESHQDGNTYLWDTVTTDAEMKALLDEHEDTRKLYIKTLLEARKNNPQLTYEFLHSKKGYLDHFKENHSLSLQILGPIVQEVEHNGENRKCLVRFSSEGVTKNGHSIVFQLEIGKLKIMLGGDLNSDSQDYLAQQYSAIDTELSELEEDIHKYTSLLSSPEHKDESLDKRRKWEQKLDEARKLRQLIISKVRAYIKTDIAKACHHGASDVLDSFLHCIHPLATIISSGDNESHSHPRPDALGAFGKSSRGARPLIFSTELARSSQEFSYPIKFYSILKKIDEQIEEITDTLKAGGLSSSEKSDLKDRKELLRNRMLSMRESNVARYGMITIRTDGEKVIIAQKLEKARSEGQKWDIYELSWNPKLEEFEYTPGSEH
;
A
#
# COMPACT_ATOMS: atom_id res chain seq x y z
N MET A 1 -18.56 9.35 29.60
CA MET A 1 -19.38 8.63 28.59
C MET A 1 -19.93 7.39 29.27
N SER A 2 -21.21 7.01 29.16
CA SER A 2 -21.67 5.79 29.86
C SER A 2 -21.07 4.54 29.20
N LEU A 3 -20.12 3.88 29.86
CA LEU A 3 -19.46 2.68 29.35
C LEU A 3 -20.39 1.45 29.37
N SER A 4 -20.20 0.55 28.40
CA SER A 4 -20.96 -0.70 28.28
C SER A 4 -20.06 -1.84 27.81
N GLU A 5 -20.22 -3.03 28.41
CA GLU A 5 -19.53 -4.25 27.99
C GLU A 5 -19.90 -4.72 26.59
N ASN A 6 -20.92 -4.13 25.95
CA ASN A 6 -21.38 -4.49 24.61
C ASN A 6 -20.85 -3.57 23.50
N LYS A 7 -20.25 -2.43 23.85
CA LYS A 7 -19.74 -1.43 22.90
C LYS A 7 -18.23 -1.55 22.65
N ALA A 8 -17.81 -1.12 21.48
CA ALA A 8 -16.40 -0.92 21.16
C ALA A 8 -15.97 0.46 21.63
N TYR A 9 -14.71 0.58 22.05
CA TYR A 9 -14.08 1.85 22.41
C TYR A 9 -12.67 1.89 21.86
N PHE A 10 -12.09 3.07 21.78
CA PHE A 10 -10.76 3.31 21.23
C PHE A 10 -9.98 4.29 22.11
N VAL A 11 -8.65 4.18 22.11
CA VAL A 11 -7.77 5.16 22.76
C VAL A 11 -7.88 6.50 22.02
N ASN A 12 -8.11 7.59 22.76
CA ASN A 12 -8.34 8.95 22.25
C ASN A 12 -7.20 9.94 22.57
N THR A 13 -6.09 9.42 23.07
CA THR A 13 -4.86 10.17 23.35
C THR A 13 -3.77 9.72 22.38
N LYS A 14 -2.68 10.48 22.30
CA LYS A 14 -1.51 10.14 21.46
C LYS A 14 -1.04 8.71 21.73
N ASP A 15 -0.80 8.40 22.99
CA ASP A 15 -0.39 7.09 23.49
C ASP A 15 -0.68 6.98 24.98
N GLU A 16 -0.89 5.75 25.45
CA GLU A 16 -1.05 5.46 26.87
C GLU A 16 -0.51 4.08 27.25
N VAL A 17 -0.14 3.96 28.53
CA VAL A 17 0.26 2.67 29.11
C VAL A 17 -0.97 1.97 29.66
N LEU A 18 -1.25 0.76 29.16
CA LEU A 18 -2.22 -0.14 29.77
C LEU A 18 -1.63 -0.68 31.08
N ARG A 19 -2.24 -0.34 32.23
CA ARG A 19 -1.68 -0.63 33.56
C ARG A 19 -2.24 -1.91 34.17
N ILE A 20 -1.43 -2.61 34.98
CA ILE A 20 -1.89 -3.77 35.77
C ILE A 20 -2.72 -3.29 36.97
N ASP A 21 -2.21 -2.30 37.70
CA ASP A 21 -2.88 -1.58 38.80
C ASP A 21 -3.03 -0.09 38.45
N PRO A 22 -4.22 0.52 38.55
CA PRO A 22 -4.45 1.92 38.19
C PRO A 22 -3.65 2.92 39.05
N LYS A 23 -3.28 2.58 40.29
CA LYS A 23 -2.61 3.51 41.22
C LYS A 23 -1.08 3.48 41.14
N GLU A 24 -0.50 2.52 40.42
CA GLU A 24 0.95 2.34 40.36
C GLU A 24 1.55 2.92 39.06
N LYS A 25 2.63 3.69 39.19
CA LYS A 25 3.28 4.35 38.04
C LYS A 25 4.60 3.70 37.60
N THR A 26 4.97 2.57 38.18
CA THR A 26 6.25 1.89 37.90
C THR A 26 6.27 1.26 36.50
N SER A 27 7.45 1.07 35.93
CA SER A 27 7.62 0.37 34.65
C SER A 27 7.19 -1.10 34.70
N ARG A 28 7.27 -1.73 35.88
CA ARG A 28 6.78 -3.11 36.12
C ARG A 28 5.26 -3.21 36.07
N ASN A 29 4.56 -2.10 36.27
CA ASN A 29 3.11 -2.02 36.20
C ASN A 29 2.59 -1.82 34.76
N ALA A 30 3.49 -1.61 33.78
CA ALA A 30 3.10 -1.51 32.38
C ALA A 30 2.79 -2.91 31.83
N ARG A 31 1.56 -3.10 31.34
CA ARG A 31 1.13 -4.32 30.66
C ARG A 31 1.30 -4.21 29.15
N ASN A 32 1.08 -3.03 28.60
CA ASN A 32 1.23 -2.76 27.17
C ASN A 32 1.36 -1.26 26.89
N HIS A 33 1.81 -0.94 25.67
CA HIS A 33 1.86 0.42 25.13
C HIS A 33 0.82 0.53 24.01
N LEU A 34 -0.20 1.34 24.25
CA LEU A 34 -1.30 1.59 23.32
C LEU A 34 -1.13 2.96 22.68
N ILE A 35 -1.57 3.10 21.44
CA ILE A 35 -1.51 4.36 20.68
C ILE A 35 -2.91 4.79 20.26
N LEU A 36 -3.03 6.04 19.80
CA LEU A 36 -4.26 6.62 19.25
C LEU A 36 -5.01 5.61 18.35
N GLY A 37 -6.31 5.42 18.62
CA GLY A 37 -7.18 4.52 17.87
C GLY A 37 -7.08 3.03 18.24
N ASP A 38 -6.25 2.64 19.20
CA ASP A 38 -6.19 1.23 19.63
C ASP A 38 -7.53 0.77 20.21
N TYR A 39 -8.06 -0.34 19.68
CA TYR A 39 -9.30 -0.96 20.16
C TYR A 39 -9.19 -1.39 21.62
N VAL A 40 -10.20 -1.04 22.41
CA VAL A 40 -10.37 -1.48 23.80
C VAL A 40 -11.79 -1.94 24.07
N ARG A 41 -11.93 -2.94 24.95
CA ARG A 41 -13.22 -3.44 25.43
C ARG A 41 -13.35 -3.25 26.93
N TYR A 42 -14.39 -2.54 27.38
CA TYR A 42 -14.70 -2.41 28.80
C TYR A 42 -15.08 -3.76 29.42
N LEU A 43 -14.62 -4.02 30.66
CA LEU A 43 -14.80 -5.28 31.38
C LEU A 43 -15.72 -5.17 32.61
N GLY A 44 -16.54 -4.12 32.71
CA GLY A 44 -17.54 -4.00 33.78
C GLY A 44 -17.02 -3.49 35.14
N GLU A 45 -15.73 -3.18 35.26
CA GLU A 45 -15.11 -2.75 36.53
C GLU A 45 -14.55 -1.32 36.42
N THR A 46 -14.96 -0.44 37.34
CA THR A 46 -14.52 0.97 37.42
C THR A 46 -14.04 1.30 38.83
N LYS A 47 -12.96 2.09 38.95
CA LYS A 47 -12.36 2.56 40.21
C LYS A 47 -12.01 4.05 40.09
N GLY A 48 -12.93 4.92 40.50
CA GLY A 48 -12.78 6.37 40.31
C GLY A 48 -12.75 6.70 38.82
N GLU A 49 -11.72 7.43 38.36
CA GLU A 49 -11.50 7.76 36.94
C GLU A 49 -11.02 6.57 36.09
N TRP A 50 -10.65 5.44 36.72
CA TRP A 50 -10.03 4.30 36.05
C TRP A 50 -11.05 3.24 35.69
N VAL A 51 -10.96 2.71 34.48
CA VAL A 51 -11.83 1.69 33.94
C VAL A 51 -11.01 0.48 33.51
N LYS A 52 -11.50 -0.71 33.84
CA LYS A 52 -10.85 -1.96 33.46
C LYS A 52 -11.23 -2.32 32.04
N VAL A 53 -10.22 -2.51 31.21
CA VAL A 53 -10.39 -2.77 29.78
C VAL A 53 -9.56 -3.97 29.34
N ARG A 54 -9.89 -4.53 28.17
CA ARG A 54 -9.06 -5.48 27.45
C ARG A 54 -8.66 -4.88 26.10
N SER A 55 -7.36 -4.89 25.80
CA SER A 55 -6.82 -4.49 24.50
C SER A 55 -5.68 -5.42 24.09
N ARG A 56 -5.62 -5.78 22.79
CA ARG A 56 -4.60 -6.68 22.23
C ARG A 56 -4.37 -7.95 23.08
N GLY A 57 -5.46 -8.54 23.58
CA GLY A 57 -5.44 -9.74 24.42
C GLY A 57 -5.07 -9.53 25.90
N ASN A 58 -4.65 -8.32 26.30
CA ASN A 58 -4.24 -8.01 27.67
C ASN A 58 -5.36 -7.27 28.42
N PRO A 59 -5.80 -7.74 29.60
CA PRO A 59 -6.59 -6.93 30.51
C PRO A 59 -5.70 -5.92 31.25
N GLY A 60 -6.24 -4.75 31.56
CA GLY A 60 -5.58 -3.71 32.34
C GLY A 60 -6.48 -2.51 32.61
N TRP A 61 -5.89 -1.39 33.02
CA TRP A 61 -6.60 -0.17 33.41
C TRP A 61 -6.14 1.03 32.57
N LEU A 62 -7.12 1.84 32.17
CA LEU A 62 -6.97 3.15 31.53
C LEU A 62 -7.92 4.14 32.20
N LYS A 63 -7.74 5.44 31.98
CA LYS A 63 -8.74 6.43 32.41
C LYS A 63 -9.92 6.48 31.45
N GLU A 64 -11.11 6.80 31.97
CA GLU A 64 -12.32 6.91 31.16
C GLU A 64 -12.23 8.04 30.11
N ASP A 65 -11.63 9.18 30.47
CA ASP A 65 -11.47 10.35 29.58
C ASP A 65 -10.48 10.13 28.43
N TRP A 66 -9.68 9.05 28.49
CA TRP A 66 -8.80 8.62 27.42
C TRP A 66 -9.50 7.76 26.37
N LEU A 67 -10.78 7.44 26.56
CA LEU A 67 -11.54 6.57 25.67
C LEU A 67 -12.55 7.36 24.83
N THR A 68 -12.74 6.91 23.60
CA THR A 68 -13.81 7.36 22.70
C THR A 68 -14.59 6.15 22.18
N ASP A 69 -15.84 6.33 21.78
CA ASP A 69 -16.63 5.33 21.05
C ASP A 69 -16.59 5.56 19.53
N GLN A 70 -15.85 6.58 19.08
CA GLN A 70 -15.63 6.88 17.66
C GLN A 70 -14.43 6.10 17.13
N GLN A 71 -14.63 5.36 16.04
CA GLN A 71 -13.56 4.66 15.35
C GLN A 71 -12.71 5.67 14.57
N MET A 72 -11.40 5.52 14.69
CA MET A 72 -10.43 6.38 14.03
C MET A 72 -10.00 5.78 12.70
N LEU A 73 -9.53 6.61 11.79
CA LEU A 73 -8.84 6.14 10.61
C LEU A 73 -7.51 5.51 11.02
N GLU A 74 -7.29 4.29 10.56
CA GLU A 74 -6.05 3.53 10.68
C GLU A 74 -5.53 3.26 9.26
N VAL A 75 -4.33 3.75 8.92
CA VAL A 75 -3.65 3.43 7.66
C VAL A 75 -2.32 2.76 8.00
N ASN A 76 -2.12 1.52 7.58
CA ASN A 76 -0.89 0.78 7.85
C ASN A 76 -0.17 0.47 6.54
N PHE A 77 1.07 0.93 6.43
CA PHE A 77 2.00 0.50 5.41
C PHE A 77 2.80 -0.67 5.97
N VAL A 78 2.71 -1.81 5.31
CA VAL A 78 3.31 -3.06 5.74
C VAL A 78 4.52 -3.34 4.86
N ASP A 79 5.64 -3.69 5.48
CA ASP A 79 6.78 -4.26 4.76
C ASP A 79 6.37 -5.61 4.18
N ILE A 80 6.06 -5.61 2.88
CA ILE A 80 5.64 -6.81 2.17
C ILE A 80 6.79 -7.52 1.43
N GLY A 81 8.04 -7.10 1.65
CA GLY A 81 9.17 -7.47 0.82
C GLY A 81 9.24 -6.55 -0.41
N GLN A 82 9.37 -7.11 -1.60
CA GLN A 82 9.27 -6.35 -2.83
C GLN A 82 7.81 -5.91 -3.07
N GLY A 83 7.62 -4.61 -3.33
CA GLY A 83 6.34 -4.03 -3.74
C GLY A 83 5.64 -3.16 -2.69
N ASP A 84 4.32 -3.07 -2.84
CA ASP A 84 3.45 -2.30 -1.94
C ASP A 84 2.42 -3.14 -1.17
N GLY A 85 2.12 -2.68 0.05
CA GLY A 85 1.05 -3.25 0.86
C GLY A 85 0.52 -2.24 1.86
N CYS A 86 -0.75 -1.87 1.69
CA CYS A 86 -1.45 -0.95 2.58
C CYS A 86 -2.75 -1.57 3.11
N HIS A 87 -2.96 -1.47 4.42
CA HIS A 87 -4.18 -1.90 5.10
C HIS A 87 -4.81 -0.71 5.82
N ILE A 88 -6.05 -0.41 5.45
CA ILE A 88 -6.82 0.70 6.00
C ILE A 88 -8.04 0.15 6.74
N VAL A 89 -8.30 0.72 7.92
CA VAL A 89 -9.59 0.59 8.61
C VAL A 89 -10.21 1.99 8.69
N THR A 90 -11.41 2.13 8.13
CA THR A 90 -12.11 3.42 8.06
C THR A 90 -12.85 3.72 9.37
N PRO A 91 -13.29 4.98 9.57
CA PRO A 91 -14.20 5.34 10.66
C PRO A 91 -15.53 4.57 10.65
N ASP A 92 -15.93 3.98 9.51
CA ASP A 92 -17.16 3.18 9.38
C ASP A 92 -16.95 1.67 9.62
N ASP A 93 -15.76 1.29 10.10
CA ASP A 93 -15.34 -0.11 10.33
C ASP A 93 -15.26 -0.95 9.03
N GLU A 94 -15.01 -0.29 7.89
CA GLU A 94 -14.71 -0.97 6.64
C GLU A 94 -13.20 -1.20 6.49
N ILE A 95 -12.85 -2.33 5.87
CA ILE A 95 -11.47 -2.75 5.66
C ILE A 95 -11.12 -2.66 4.18
N ILE A 96 -10.10 -1.84 3.87
CA ILE A 96 -9.56 -1.68 2.53
C ILE A 96 -8.12 -2.24 2.52
N LEU A 97 -7.82 -3.09 1.55
CA LEU A 97 -6.46 -3.51 1.22
C LEU A 97 -6.07 -2.88 -0.11
N ILE A 98 -4.94 -2.18 -0.16
CA ILE A 98 -4.36 -1.64 -1.40
C ILE A 98 -3.01 -2.31 -1.59
N ASP A 99 -2.94 -3.11 -2.65
CA ASP A 99 -1.81 -4.00 -2.94
C ASP A 99 -1.51 -4.99 -1.79
N ALA A 100 -0.75 -6.03 -2.10
CA ALA A 100 -0.50 -7.15 -1.21
C ALA A 100 0.93 -7.71 -1.32
N GLY A 101 1.80 -7.07 -2.09
CA GLY A 101 3.15 -7.56 -2.31
C GLY A 101 3.24 -8.72 -3.29
N VAL A 102 4.45 -9.30 -3.35
CA VAL A 102 4.68 -10.61 -3.93
C VAL A 102 3.92 -11.72 -3.16
N GLY A 103 3.55 -12.78 -3.88
CA GLY A 103 2.88 -13.99 -3.35
C GLY A 103 3.81 -15.20 -3.22
N LYS A 104 3.34 -16.26 -2.53
CA LYS A 104 4.16 -17.43 -2.17
C LYS A 104 4.83 -18.05 -3.38
N GLY A 105 6.10 -18.45 -3.21
CA GLY A 105 6.85 -19.21 -4.20
C GLY A 105 7.53 -18.37 -5.28
N PHE A 106 7.41 -17.04 -5.23
CA PHE A 106 8.20 -16.14 -6.06
C PHE A 106 9.61 -15.96 -5.47
N GLY A 107 10.66 -15.94 -6.30
CA GLY A 107 12.05 -15.72 -5.87
C GLY A 107 12.71 -16.81 -5.01
N GLY A 108 12.01 -17.91 -4.70
CA GLY A 108 12.52 -18.96 -3.80
C GLY A 108 12.18 -18.75 -2.31
N ASP A 109 11.47 -17.67 -1.99
CA ASP A 109 11.21 -17.22 -0.62
C ASP A 109 9.73 -17.25 -0.19
N GLU A 110 9.58 -17.00 1.10
CA GLU A 110 8.38 -16.93 1.94
C GLU A 110 7.40 -15.75 1.64
N GLY A 111 7.44 -15.17 0.43
CA GLY A 111 6.76 -13.92 0.02
C GLY A 111 5.24 -13.92 0.16
N ASP A 112 4.73 -13.62 1.35
CA ASP A 112 3.29 -13.59 1.63
C ASP A 112 2.98 -12.69 2.84
N ASN A 113 3.70 -11.58 2.94
CA ASN A 113 3.75 -10.76 4.15
C ASN A 113 2.41 -10.09 4.45
N MET A 114 1.65 -9.65 3.45
CA MET A 114 0.31 -9.11 3.67
C MET A 114 -0.63 -10.16 4.27
N SER A 115 -0.67 -11.37 3.70
CA SER A 115 -1.43 -12.51 4.24
C SER A 115 -1.04 -12.84 5.68
N ARG A 116 0.26 -12.84 6.00
CA ARG A 116 0.74 -12.97 7.39
C ARG A 116 0.16 -11.85 8.25
N PHE A 117 0.31 -10.60 7.80
CA PHE A 117 -0.16 -9.42 8.52
C PHE A 117 -1.65 -9.51 8.86
N ILE A 118 -2.49 -9.79 7.87
CA ILE A 118 -3.93 -9.94 8.04
C ILE A 118 -4.28 -11.11 8.96
N ASN A 119 -3.58 -12.24 8.84
CA ASN A 119 -3.74 -13.38 9.74
C ASN A 119 -3.47 -13.01 11.22
N TRP A 120 -2.41 -12.23 11.50
CA TRP A 120 -2.13 -11.74 12.84
C TRP A 120 -3.14 -10.68 13.29
N ARG A 121 -3.39 -9.65 12.47
CA ARG A 121 -4.23 -8.49 12.78
C ARG A 121 -5.65 -8.91 13.16
N TYR A 122 -6.17 -9.94 12.51
CA TYR A 122 -7.52 -10.46 12.74
C TYR A 122 -7.56 -11.83 13.43
N ASN A 123 -6.41 -12.31 13.91
CA ASN A 123 -6.26 -13.56 14.65
C ASN A 123 -6.90 -14.76 13.91
N LEU A 124 -6.71 -14.85 12.58
CA LEU A 124 -7.41 -15.82 11.73
C LEU A 124 -7.05 -17.26 12.08
N ARG A 125 -5.82 -17.53 12.53
CA ARG A 125 -5.41 -18.85 13.05
C ARG A 125 -6.30 -19.37 14.17
N LYS A 126 -6.74 -18.52 15.10
CA LYS A 126 -7.60 -18.91 16.23
C LYS A 126 -9.09 -18.66 15.97
N ARG A 127 -9.42 -17.95 14.89
CA ARG A 127 -10.81 -17.70 14.49
C ARG A 127 -11.41 -19.01 13.96
N ARG A 128 -12.41 -19.55 14.65
CA ARG A 128 -13.13 -20.77 14.25
C ARG A 128 -14.28 -20.40 13.33
N VAL A 129 -14.16 -20.68 12.02
CA VAL A 129 -15.17 -20.35 11.02
C VAL A 129 -15.95 -21.60 10.63
N ALA A 130 -17.29 -21.49 10.65
CA ALA A 130 -18.17 -22.60 10.32
C ALA A 130 -17.98 -23.08 8.87
N GLY A 131 -17.91 -24.41 8.68
CA GLY A 131 -17.63 -25.00 7.36
C GLY A 131 -16.17 -24.89 6.89
N VAL A 132 -15.30 -24.23 7.66
CA VAL A 132 -13.86 -24.09 7.37
C VAL A 132 -13.02 -24.84 8.40
N ASP A 133 -13.28 -24.61 9.69
CA ASP A 133 -12.49 -25.17 10.80
C ASP A 133 -13.13 -26.39 11.47
N GLY A 134 -13.98 -27.13 10.74
CA GLY A 134 -14.69 -28.31 11.26
C GLY A 134 -15.71 -28.00 12.35
N VAL A 135 -16.18 -26.75 12.41
CA VAL A 135 -17.17 -26.28 13.39
C VAL A 135 -18.52 -26.05 12.70
N GLY A 136 -19.61 -26.34 13.41
CA GLY A 136 -20.96 -26.09 12.91
C GLY A 136 -21.34 -24.61 13.01
N PRO A 137 -22.33 -24.13 12.23
CA PRO A 137 -22.80 -22.74 12.29
C PRO A 137 -23.43 -22.36 13.64
N ASN A 138 -23.87 -23.36 14.42
CA ASN A 138 -24.46 -23.18 15.75
C ASN A 138 -23.46 -23.40 16.90
N ASP A 139 -22.17 -23.64 16.61
CA ASP A 139 -21.14 -23.73 17.66
C ASP A 139 -20.99 -22.34 18.31
N PRO A 140 -21.07 -22.24 19.65
CA PRO A 140 -21.00 -20.95 20.36
C PRO A 140 -19.69 -20.19 20.14
N ASP A 141 -18.61 -20.90 19.77
CA ASP A 141 -17.33 -20.30 19.43
C ASP A 141 -17.19 -19.95 17.95
N ALA A 142 -18.14 -20.34 17.10
CA ALA A 142 -18.10 -20.04 15.69
C ALA A 142 -18.14 -18.52 15.45
N LYS A 143 -17.23 -18.05 14.61
CA LYS A 143 -17.14 -16.67 14.14
C LYS A 143 -17.42 -16.65 12.64
N LYS A 144 -18.05 -15.58 12.18
CA LYS A 144 -18.16 -15.30 10.74
C LYS A 144 -16.76 -15.09 10.14
N PRO A 145 -16.54 -15.28 8.83
CA PRO A 145 -15.36 -14.72 8.15
C PRO A 145 -15.17 -13.23 8.46
N VAL A 146 -13.95 -12.73 8.29
CA VAL A 146 -13.68 -11.28 8.32
C VAL A 146 -14.04 -10.72 6.96
N ASP A 147 -14.90 -9.72 6.93
CA ASP A 147 -15.23 -9.01 5.70
C ASP A 147 -14.06 -8.09 5.32
N ILE A 148 -13.66 -8.13 4.05
CA ILE A 148 -12.75 -7.18 3.42
C ILE A 148 -13.58 -6.48 2.34
N ASP A 149 -13.84 -5.19 2.54
CA ASP A 149 -14.76 -4.43 1.71
C ASP A 149 -14.17 -4.18 0.33
N TYR A 150 -12.89 -3.83 0.27
CA TYR A 150 -12.18 -3.54 -0.97
C TYR A 150 -10.80 -4.19 -0.98
N ALA A 151 -10.54 -5.01 -2.01
CA ALA A 151 -9.19 -5.36 -2.43
C ALA A 151 -8.85 -4.54 -3.68
N ILE A 152 -7.95 -3.58 -3.54
CA ILE A 152 -7.57 -2.66 -4.60
C ILE A 152 -6.21 -3.07 -5.13
N ILE A 153 -6.14 -3.33 -6.42
CA ILE A 153 -4.91 -3.57 -7.16
C ILE A 153 -4.57 -2.26 -7.88
N SER A 154 -3.52 -1.57 -7.43
CA SER A 154 -3.14 -0.27 -7.99
C SER A 154 -2.76 -0.41 -9.47
N HIS A 155 -2.00 -1.44 -9.82
CA HIS A 155 -1.62 -1.81 -11.19
C HIS A 155 -1.18 -3.29 -11.25
N PRO A 156 -1.04 -3.90 -12.45
CA PRO A 156 -0.87 -5.34 -12.57
C PRO A 156 0.60 -5.80 -12.57
N ASP A 157 1.44 -5.22 -11.70
CA ASP A 157 2.79 -5.76 -11.45
C ASP A 157 2.77 -6.76 -10.30
N LEU A 158 3.58 -7.80 -10.43
CA LEU A 158 3.50 -9.01 -9.59
C LEU A 158 3.72 -8.71 -8.10
N ASP A 159 4.61 -7.78 -7.82
CA ASP A 159 4.91 -7.26 -6.49
C ASP A 159 3.82 -6.34 -5.91
N HIS A 160 2.75 -6.06 -6.65
CA HIS A 160 1.58 -5.36 -6.12
C HIS A 160 0.42 -6.30 -5.85
N TYR A 161 0.10 -7.20 -6.79
CA TYR A 161 -1.14 -7.98 -6.69
C TYR A 161 -0.96 -9.40 -6.16
N TYR A 162 0.21 -10.03 -6.32
CA TYR A 162 0.26 -11.49 -6.25
C TYR A 162 0.04 -12.03 -4.83
N GLY A 163 0.37 -11.26 -3.79
CA GLY A 163 0.04 -11.57 -2.40
C GLY A 163 -1.47 -11.69 -2.13
N PHE A 164 -2.32 -11.10 -2.99
CA PHE A 164 -3.76 -11.31 -2.90
C PHE A 164 -4.18 -12.75 -3.19
N TYR A 165 -3.39 -13.53 -3.95
CA TYR A 165 -3.71 -14.93 -4.23
C TYR A 165 -3.90 -15.72 -2.92
N SER A 166 -2.94 -15.64 -1.99
CA SER A 166 -3.03 -16.31 -0.69
C SER A 166 -4.18 -15.78 0.18
N LEU A 167 -4.47 -14.49 0.07
CA LEU A 167 -5.59 -13.86 0.77
C LEU A 167 -6.94 -14.37 0.24
N PHE A 168 -7.09 -14.48 -1.08
CA PHE A 168 -8.29 -14.98 -1.74
C PHE A 168 -8.51 -16.47 -1.51
N GLU A 169 -7.45 -17.28 -1.39
CA GLU A 169 -7.54 -18.70 -0.98
C GLU A 169 -8.06 -18.88 0.45
N ASN A 170 -7.89 -17.87 1.32
CA ASN A 170 -8.21 -17.98 2.72
C ASN A 170 -9.72 -17.81 2.98
N LYS A 171 -10.43 -18.94 3.13
CA LYS A 171 -11.87 -19.01 3.43
C LYS A 171 -12.33 -18.36 4.74
N LYS A 172 -11.40 -17.88 5.59
CA LYS A 172 -11.73 -17.08 6.78
C LYS A 172 -11.85 -15.59 6.47
N LEU A 173 -11.52 -15.19 5.26
CA LEU A 173 -11.73 -13.86 4.70
C LEU A 173 -12.88 -13.93 3.69
N LYS A 174 -13.64 -12.84 3.61
CA LYS A 174 -14.69 -12.67 2.61
C LYS A 174 -14.50 -11.32 1.94
N PHE A 175 -14.27 -11.33 0.65
CA PHE A 175 -14.08 -10.12 -0.15
C PHE A 175 -15.39 -9.69 -0.77
N LYS A 176 -15.72 -8.39 -0.69
CA LYS A 176 -16.92 -7.84 -1.33
C LYS A 176 -16.62 -7.34 -2.75
N LYS A 177 -15.51 -6.62 -2.92
CA LYS A 177 -15.15 -5.99 -4.19
C LYS A 177 -13.65 -6.07 -4.47
N VAL A 178 -13.30 -6.31 -5.74
CA VAL A 178 -11.94 -6.12 -6.27
C VAL A 178 -11.92 -4.90 -7.17
N CYS A 179 -11.10 -3.90 -6.83
CA CYS A 179 -10.91 -2.71 -7.65
C CYS A 179 -9.61 -2.82 -8.45
N HIS A 180 -9.63 -2.38 -9.71
CA HIS A 180 -8.47 -2.44 -10.61
C HIS A 180 -8.37 -1.20 -11.49
N ASN A 181 -7.20 -0.99 -12.11
CA ASN A 181 -6.91 0.17 -12.96
C ASN A 181 -7.29 -0.02 -14.43
N GLY A 182 -8.05 -1.06 -14.77
CA GLY A 182 -8.46 -1.36 -16.14
C GLY A 182 -7.44 -2.12 -16.99
N ILE A 183 -6.17 -2.20 -16.58
CA ILE A 183 -5.15 -3.02 -17.26
C ILE A 183 -5.20 -4.44 -16.68
N VAL A 184 -5.29 -5.45 -17.55
CA VAL A 184 -5.32 -6.86 -17.16
C VAL A 184 -4.28 -7.60 -17.98
N GLU A 185 -3.30 -8.22 -17.32
CA GLU A 185 -2.29 -9.05 -17.98
C GLU A 185 -2.92 -10.34 -18.52
N ARG A 186 -2.70 -10.65 -19.80
CA ARG A 186 -3.31 -11.78 -20.53
C ARG A 186 -2.24 -12.69 -21.15
N PRO A 187 -2.55 -13.97 -21.41
CA PRO A 187 -1.68 -14.84 -22.19
C PRO A 187 -1.45 -14.27 -23.59
N GLU A 188 -0.22 -14.41 -24.07
CA GLU A 188 0.04 -14.20 -25.49
C GLU A 188 -0.64 -15.31 -26.31
N PRO A 189 -1.26 -14.99 -27.45
CA PRO A 189 -1.84 -15.98 -28.35
C PRO A 189 -0.71 -16.80 -29.02
N ASP A 190 -0.97 -18.08 -29.27
CA ASP A 190 0.00 -19.01 -29.87
C ASP A 190 0.52 -18.55 -31.25
N GLU A 191 -0.30 -17.81 -32.00
CA GLU A 191 0.08 -17.10 -33.23
C GLU A 191 -0.33 -15.62 -33.11
N PRO A 192 0.60 -14.70 -32.76
CA PRO A 192 0.29 -13.28 -32.71
C PRO A 192 0.00 -12.77 -34.12
N THR A 193 -1.29 -12.56 -34.43
CA THR A 193 -1.72 -12.12 -35.75
C THR A 193 -1.35 -10.67 -36.06
N THR A 194 -0.94 -9.89 -35.05
CA THR A 194 -0.47 -8.51 -35.21
C THR A 194 0.57 -8.11 -34.14
N PRO A 195 1.49 -7.15 -34.43
CA PRO A 195 2.42 -6.58 -33.45
C PRO A 195 1.78 -5.78 -32.31
N TRP A 196 0.45 -5.70 -32.24
CA TRP A 196 -0.27 -4.85 -31.27
C TRP A 196 -0.91 -5.66 -30.13
N TYR A 197 -0.80 -6.98 -30.15
CA TYR A 197 -1.34 -7.90 -29.14
C TYR A 197 -0.20 -8.43 -28.27
N TYR A 198 0.11 -7.70 -27.19
CA TYR A 198 1.06 -8.11 -26.14
C TYR A 198 0.30 -8.20 -24.81
N ASP A 199 0.98 -8.52 -23.71
CA ASP A 199 0.38 -8.86 -22.39
C ASP A 199 -0.74 -7.93 -21.90
N LEU A 200 -0.85 -6.68 -22.39
CA LEU A 200 -1.88 -5.69 -22.03
C LEU A 200 -3.09 -5.60 -22.99
N GLY A 201 -3.17 -6.47 -24.01
CA GLY A 201 -4.22 -6.46 -25.04
C GLY A 201 -3.92 -5.54 -26.22
N ARG A 202 -4.93 -5.27 -27.06
CA ARG A 202 -4.80 -4.48 -28.30
C ARG A 202 -4.44 -3.02 -28.01
N LYS A 203 -3.55 -2.49 -28.84
CA LYS A 203 -3.16 -1.08 -28.88
C LYS A 203 -3.65 -0.44 -30.16
N ILE A 204 -4.19 0.78 -30.06
CA ILE A 204 -4.64 1.55 -31.23
C ILE A 204 -3.98 2.93 -31.24
N GLU A 205 -3.62 3.40 -32.42
CA GLU A 205 -3.15 4.77 -32.61
C GLU A 205 -4.37 5.67 -32.88
N SER A 206 -4.47 6.76 -32.13
CA SER A 206 -5.50 7.78 -32.33
C SER A 206 -5.05 8.77 -33.39
N HIS A 207 -5.86 8.93 -34.43
CA HIS A 207 -5.63 9.95 -35.45
C HIS A 207 -5.90 11.38 -34.95
N GLN A 208 -6.52 11.54 -33.77
CA GLN A 208 -6.90 12.87 -33.25
C GLN A 208 -5.71 13.59 -32.60
N ASP A 209 -4.85 12.85 -31.91
CA ASP A 209 -3.76 13.41 -31.10
C ASP A 209 -2.43 12.67 -31.29
N GLY A 210 -2.39 11.62 -32.11
CA GLY A 210 -1.17 10.84 -32.39
C GLY A 210 -0.74 9.91 -31.26
N ASN A 211 -1.52 9.84 -30.17
CA ASN A 211 -1.23 8.97 -29.04
C ASN A 211 -1.65 7.53 -29.33
N THR A 212 -0.95 6.58 -28.72
CA THR A 212 -1.36 5.17 -28.69
C THR A 212 -2.17 4.89 -27.44
N TYR A 213 -3.23 4.10 -27.54
CA TYR A 213 -4.15 3.77 -26.46
C TYR A 213 -4.33 2.27 -26.28
N LEU A 214 -4.53 1.84 -25.03
CA LEU A 214 -4.92 0.47 -24.66
C LEU A 214 -6.41 0.26 -24.95
N TRP A 215 -6.72 -0.27 -26.13
CA TRP A 215 -8.10 -0.48 -26.59
C TRP A 215 -8.85 -1.47 -25.70
N ASP A 216 -8.16 -2.50 -25.22
CA ASP A 216 -8.75 -3.55 -24.40
C ASP A 216 -8.74 -3.26 -22.89
N THR A 217 -8.70 -1.97 -22.52
CA THR A 217 -8.97 -1.54 -21.14
C THR A 217 -10.28 -2.16 -20.66
N VAL A 218 -10.24 -2.88 -19.54
CA VAL A 218 -11.42 -3.54 -18.96
C VAL A 218 -12.15 -2.53 -18.10
N THR A 219 -13.40 -2.23 -18.45
CA THR A 219 -14.14 -1.11 -17.87
C THR A 219 -15.33 -1.52 -17.02
N THR A 220 -15.79 -2.77 -17.12
CA THR A 220 -16.96 -3.27 -16.40
C THR A 220 -16.73 -4.63 -15.74
N ASP A 221 -17.51 -4.91 -14.70
CA ASP A 221 -17.56 -6.23 -14.03
C ASP A 221 -17.86 -7.36 -15.02
N ALA A 222 -18.75 -7.12 -15.99
CA ALA A 222 -19.11 -8.10 -17.01
C ALA A 222 -17.95 -8.41 -17.96
N GLU A 223 -17.23 -7.38 -18.42
CA GLU A 223 -16.02 -7.56 -19.24
C GLU A 223 -14.93 -8.32 -18.48
N MET A 224 -14.70 -7.98 -17.20
CA MET A 224 -13.73 -8.72 -16.37
C MET A 224 -14.13 -10.19 -16.25
N LYS A 225 -15.39 -10.48 -15.88
CA LYS A 225 -15.86 -11.87 -15.72
C LYS A 225 -15.76 -12.66 -17.02
N ALA A 226 -16.13 -12.07 -18.16
CA ALA A 226 -15.97 -12.70 -19.46
C ALA A 226 -14.51 -13.03 -19.78
N LEU A 227 -13.59 -12.11 -19.48
CA LEU A 227 -12.15 -12.32 -19.66
C LEU A 227 -11.60 -13.43 -18.76
N LEU A 228 -12.08 -13.53 -17.52
CA LEU A 228 -11.70 -14.62 -16.61
C LEU A 228 -12.23 -15.97 -17.10
N ASP A 229 -13.46 -16.01 -17.63
CA ASP A 229 -14.06 -17.23 -18.18
C ASP A 229 -13.34 -17.71 -19.45
N GLU A 230 -12.91 -16.79 -20.33
CA GLU A 230 -12.12 -17.10 -21.52
C GLU A 230 -10.75 -17.73 -21.19
N HIS A 231 -10.24 -17.48 -19.99
CA HIS A 231 -8.88 -17.84 -19.58
C HIS A 231 -8.83 -18.68 -18.30
N GLU A 232 -9.82 -19.54 -18.07
CA GLU A 232 -9.93 -20.35 -16.84
C GLU A 232 -8.70 -21.23 -16.56
N ASP A 233 -8.04 -21.74 -17.61
CA ASP A 233 -6.87 -22.63 -17.52
C ASP A 233 -5.52 -21.91 -17.69
N THR A 234 -5.51 -20.57 -17.68
CA THR A 234 -4.31 -19.78 -17.92
C THR A 234 -3.18 -20.03 -16.92
N ARG A 235 -1.93 -19.81 -17.34
CA ARG A 235 -0.76 -19.76 -16.45
C ARG A 235 -0.42 -18.36 -15.95
N LYS A 236 -1.03 -17.30 -16.50
CA LYS A 236 -0.77 -15.91 -16.10
C LYS A 236 -1.28 -15.68 -14.68
N LEU A 237 -0.38 -15.21 -13.81
CA LEU A 237 -0.64 -15.11 -12.37
C LEU A 237 -1.71 -14.08 -12.04
N TYR A 238 -1.83 -13.00 -12.83
CA TYR A 238 -2.86 -11.97 -12.63
C TYR A 238 -4.27 -12.55 -12.72
N ILE A 239 -4.60 -13.18 -13.86
CA ILE A 239 -5.89 -13.82 -14.06
C ILE A 239 -6.11 -14.95 -13.05
N LYS A 240 -5.10 -15.78 -12.75
CA LYS A 240 -5.21 -16.80 -11.69
C LYS A 240 -5.61 -16.22 -10.34
N THR A 241 -5.03 -15.08 -9.97
CA THR A 241 -5.32 -14.39 -8.71
C THR A 241 -6.77 -13.94 -8.66
N LEU A 242 -7.28 -13.37 -9.77
CA LEU A 242 -8.68 -12.94 -9.86
C LEU A 242 -9.65 -14.13 -9.92
N LEU A 243 -9.28 -15.23 -10.58
CA LEU A 243 -10.07 -16.47 -10.58
C LEU A 243 -10.24 -17.04 -9.18
N GLU A 244 -9.17 -17.06 -8.36
CA GLU A 244 -9.24 -17.53 -6.97
C GLU A 244 -10.12 -16.60 -6.10
N ALA A 245 -10.10 -15.29 -6.35
CA ALA A 245 -11.02 -14.34 -5.72
C ALA A 245 -12.48 -14.75 -5.92
N ARG A 246 -12.87 -15.02 -7.19
CA ARG A 246 -14.23 -15.40 -7.58
C ARG A 246 -14.64 -16.75 -7.01
N LYS A 247 -13.74 -17.72 -7.02
CA LYS A 247 -13.98 -19.09 -6.55
C LYS A 247 -14.41 -19.15 -5.09
N ASN A 248 -13.76 -18.38 -4.21
CA ASN A 248 -14.12 -18.35 -2.78
C ASN A 248 -15.15 -17.25 -2.45
N ASN A 249 -15.40 -16.30 -3.36
CA ASN A 249 -16.33 -15.19 -3.20
C ASN A 249 -17.25 -15.05 -4.42
N PRO A 250 -18.26 -15.91 -4.61
CA PRO A 250 -19.07 -15.94 -5.83
C PRO A 250 -19.94 -14.68 -6.04
N GLN A 251 -20.14 -13.87 -4.99
CA GLN A 251 -20.88 -12.60 -5.06
C GLN A 251 -19.95 -11.38 -5.27
N LEU A 252 -18.64 -11.60 -5.39
CA LEU A 252 -17.68 -10.53 -5.61
C LEU A 252 -17.96 -9.81 -6.94
N THR A 253 -17.78 -8.50 -6.93
CA THR A 253 -17.78 -7.65 -8.13
C THR A 253 -16.40 -7.07 -8.40
N TYR A 254 -16.08 -6.88 -9.67
CA TYR A 254 -14.89 -6.15 -10.12
C TYR A 254 -15.25 -4.72 -10.52
N GLU A 255 -14.43 -3.75 -10.14
CA GLU A 255 -14.66 -2.35 -10.45
C GLU A 255 -13.41 -1.68 -11.02
N PHE A 256 -13.55 -1.10 -12.22
CA PHE A 256 -12.54 -0.24 -12.81
C PHE A 256 -12.57 1.14 -12.15
N LEU A 257 -11.48 1.53 -11.49
CA LEU A 257 -11.32 2.85 -10.90
C LEU A 257 -10.56 3.78 -11.85
N HIS A 258 -11.05 5.00 -12.00
CA HIS A 258 -10.45 6.05 -12.84
C HIS A 258 -10.86 7.44 -12.34
N SER A 259 -10.12 8.49 -12.71
CA SER A 259 -10.32 9.85 -12.19
C SER A 259 -11.73 10.41 -12.43
N LYS A 260 -12.33 10.14 -13.60
CA LYS A 260 -13.71 10.57 -13.90
C LYS A 260 -14.81 9.93 -13.03
N LYS A 261 -14.52 8.90 -12.21
CA LYS A 261 -15.46 8.40 -11.19
C LYS A 261 -15.56 9.34 -9.98
N GLY A 262 -14.57 10.19 -9.77
CA GLY A 262 -14.49 11.12 -8.64
C GLY A 262 -14.01 10.44 -7.36
N TYR A 263 -14.77 9.48 -6.83
CA TYR A 263 -14.52 8.88 -5.51
C TYR A 263 -14.75 7.37 -5.48
N LEU A 264 -14.16 6.69 -4.49
CA LEU A 264 -14.46 5.28 -4.19
C LEU A 264 -15.84 5.17 -3.50
N ASP A 265 -16.82 4.59 -4.19
CA ASP A 265 -18.15 4.29 -3.67
C ASP A 265 -18.82 5.45 -2.89
N HIS A 266 -18.93 5.29 -1.56
CA HIS A 266 -19.62 6.24 -0.67
C HIS A 266 -18.66 7.21 0.03
N PHE A 267 -17.34 7.04 -0.13
CA PHE A 267 -16.31 7.93 0.41
C PHE A 267 -16.18 9.22 -0.42
N LYS A 268 -17.29 9.96 -0.54
CA LYS A 268 -17.42 11.20 -1.31
C LYS A 268 -17.07 12.42 -0.47
N GLU A 269 -17.04 13.61 -1.08
CA GLU A 269 -16.71 14.89 -0.42
C GLU A 269 -17.53 15.18 0.85
N ASN A 270 -18.78 14.75 0.92
CA ASN A 270 -19.66 14.96 2.07
C ASN A 270 -19.56 13.85 3.14
N HIS A 271 -18.69 12.87 2.95
CA HIS A 271 -18.42 11.81 3.89
C HIS A 271 -17.34 12.24 4.91
N SER A 272 -17.33 11.68 6.12
CA SER A 272 -16.33 12.00 7.16
C SER A 272 -14.90 11.68 6.73
N LEU A 273 -14.79 10.65 5.89
CA LEU A 273 -13.60 10.20 5.18
C LEU A 273 -13.92 10.21 3.67
N SER A 274 -13.16 10.94 2.86
CA SER A 274 -13.28 10.86 1.39
C SER A 274 -12.07 10.16 0.77
N LEU A 275 -12.29 9.41 -0.30
CA LEU A 275 -11.25 8.73 -1.09
C LEU A 275 -11.42 9.14 -2.55
N GLN A 276 -10.85 10.30 -2.90
CA GLN A 276 -10.88 10.84 -4.25
C GLN A 276 -9.92 10.08 -5.16
N ILE A 277 -10.38 9.69 -6.35
CA ILE A 277 -9.57 9.03 -7.37
C ILE A 277 -8.95 10.10 -8.26
N LEU A 278 -7.63 10.26 -8.22
CA LEU A 278 -6.87 11.19 -9.05
C LEU A 278 -6.34 10.55 -10.34
N GLY A 279 -6.19 9.23 -10.36
CA GLY A 279 -5.68 8.47 -11.50
C GLY A 279 -6.12 7.01 -11.39
N PRO A 280 -6.11 6.25 -12.51
CA PRO A 280 -5.67 6.65 -13.85
C PRO A 280 -6.64 7.61 -14.57
N ILE A 281 -6.15 8.32 -15.59
CA ILE A 281 -6.96 9.21 -16.43
C ILE A 281 -7.36 8.48 -17.71
N VAL A 282 -8.66 8.50 -18.02
CA VAL A 282 -9.25 7.83 -19.19
C VAL A 282 -9.63 8.81 -20.30
N GLN A 283 -9.35 8.41 -21.54
CA GLN A 283 -9.77 9.11 -22.75
C GLN A 283 -10.84 8.29 -23.48
N GLU A 284 -11.79 8.98 -24.12
CA GLU A 284 -12.73 8.34 -25.04
C GLU A 284 -12.04 8.26 -26.40
N VAL A 285 -11.89 7.07 -26.96
CA VAL A 285 -11.19 6.84 -28.22
C VAL A 285 -12.12 6.16 -29.21
N GLU A 286 -12.18 6.69 -30.43
CA GLU A 286 -12.94 6.11 -31.54
C GLU A 286 -12.03 5.24 -32.41
N HIS A 287 -12.44 4.00 -32.69
CA HIS A 287 -11.75 3.12 -33.63
C HIS A 287 -12.75 2.20 -34.35
N ASN A 288 -12.70 2.18 -35.68
CA ASN A 288 -13.62 1.41 -36.54
C ASN A 288 -15.12 1.63 -36.23
N GLY A 289 -15.51 2.85 -35.84
CA GLY A 289 -16.89 3.21 -35.52
C GLY A 289 -17.38 2.79 -34.14
N GLU A 290 -16.50 2.24 -33.29
CA GLU A 290 -16.75 1.97 -31.88
C GLU A 290 -16.05 3.05 -31.04
N ASN A 291 -16.67 3.47 -29.92
CA ASN A 291 -16.07 4.36 -28.93
C ASN A 291 -15.82 3.59 -27.64
N ARG A 292 -14.60 3.66 -27.10
CA ARG A 292 -14.24 3.04 -25.83
C ARG A 292 -13.45 3.99 -24.93
N LYS A 293 -13.60 3.79 -23.62
CA LYS A 293 -12.70 4.39 -22.63
C LYS A 293 -11.38 3.63 -22.62
N CYS A 294 -10.31 4.35 -22.89
CA CYS A 294 -8.97 3.79 -22.98
C CYS A 294 -7.99 4.55 -22.11
N LEU A 295 -6.90 3.85 -21.77
CA LEU A 295 -5.71 4.43 -21.15
C LEU A 295 -4.66 4.71 -22.21
N VAL A 296 -3.96 5.84 -22.10
CA VAL A 296 -2.84 6.16 -22.99
C VAL A 296 -1.68 5.18 -22.75
N ARG A 297 -0.97 4.79 -23.80
CA ARG A 297 0.25 3.99 -23.69
C ARG A 297 1.44 4.92 -23.46
N PHE A 298 2.22 4.66 -22.42
CA PHE A 298 3.48 5.36 -22.15
C PHE A 298 4.65 4.71 -22.91
N SER A 299 5.89 5.17 -22.69
CA SER A 299 7.08 4.77 -23.46
C SER A 299 7.24 3.24 -23.63
N SER A 300 7.00 2.46 -22.57
CA SER A 300 7.04 0.99 -22.59
C SER A 300 5.86 0.34 -21.85
N GLU A 301 5.73 -0.99 -21.91
CA GLU A 301 4.67 -1.70 -21.17
C GLU A 301 4.82 -1.60 -19.66
N GLY A 302 6.03 -1.76 -19.12
CA GLY A 302 6.28 -1.60 -17.68
C GLY A 302 5.96 -0.18 -17.22
N VAL A 303 6.43 0.82 -17.97
CA VAL A 303 6.10 2.23 -17.71
C VAL A 303 4.58 2.47 -17.80
N THR A 304 3.89 1.82 -18.75
CA THR A 304 2.43 1.90 -18.88
C THR A 304 1.70 1.28 -17.71
N LYS A 305 2.11 0.08 -17.26
CA LYS A 305 1.50 -0.59 -16.10
C LYS A 305 1.62 0.28 -14.85
N ASN A 306 2.84 0.68 -14.51
CA ASN A 306 3.16 1.43 -13.29
C ASN A 306 2.53 2.83 -13.32
N GLY A 307 2.62 3.48 -14.48
CA GLY A 307 2.13 4.84 -14.70
C GLY A 307 0.61 5.00 -14.62
N HIS A 308 -0.14 3.91 -14.80
CA HIS A 308 -1.60 3.88 -14.60
C HIS A 308 -2.00 3.33 -13.23
N SER A 309 -1.12 3.43 -12.24
CA SER A 309 -1.47 3.15 -10.84
C SER A 309 -2.75 3.90 -10.44
N ILE A 310 -3.63 3.25 -9.66
CA ILE A 310 -4.73 3.95 -9.01
C ILE A 310 -4.15 4.92 -7.98
N VAL A 311 -4.45 6.20 -8.17
CA VAL A 311 -3.98 7.27 -7.29
C VAL A 311 -5.14 7.75 -6.44
N PHE A 312 -5.02 7.68 -5.13
CA PHE A 312 -5.99 8.26 -4.20
C PHE A 312 -5.46 9.51 -3.52
N GLN A 313 -6.34 10.50 -3.34
CA GLN A 313 -6.24 11.46 -2.25
C GLN A 313 -7.32 11.13 -1.22
N LEU A 314 -6.87 10.77 -0.03
CA LEU A 314 -7.71 10.47 1.10
C LEU A 314 -7.77 11.71 1.99
N GLU A 315 -8.97 12.11 2.39
CA GLU A 315 -9.19 13.29 3.23
C GLU A 315 -10.08 12.95 4.44
N ILE A 316 -9.60 13.27 5.64
CA ILE A 316 -10.36 13.15 6.89
C ILE A 316 -10.11 14.39 7.74
N GLY A 317 -11.19 15.09 8.10
CA GLY A 317 -11.07 16.39 8.78
C GLY A 317 -10.22 17.35 7.95
N LYS A 318 -9.01 17.67 8.44
CA LYS A 318 -8.07 18.56 7.74
C LYS A 318 -6.90 17.81 7.10
N LEU A 319 -6.75 16.52 7.39
CA LEU A 319 -5.61 15.73 6.96
C LEU A 319 -5.84 15.21 5.55
N LYS A 320 -4.87 15.43 4.67
CA LYS A 320 -4.79 14.82 3.34
C LYS A 320 -3.67 13.79 3.29
N ILE A 321 -3.96 12.62 2.70
CA ILE A 321 -3.00 11.55 2.45
C ILE A 321 -3.06 11.15 0.97
N MET A 322 -1.91 11.08 0.30
CA MET A 322 -1.84 10.62 -1.09
C MET A 322 -1.26 9.21 -1.17
N LEU A 323 -1.96 8.32 -1.87
CA LEU A 323 -1.52 6.96 -2.17
C LEU A 323 -1.31 6.84 -3.68
N GLY A 324 -0.05 6.93 -4.13
CA GLY A 324 0.30 7.08 -5.54
C GLY A 324 0.58 5.80 -6.33
N GLY A 325 0.79 4.66 -5.68
CA GLY A 325 1.35 3.48 -6.35
C GLY A 325 2.69 3.79 -7.00
N ASP A 326 2.87 3.38 -8.25
CA ASP A 326 4.16 3.39 -8.96
C ASP A 326 4.24 4.42 -10.08
N LEU A 327 3.69 5.61 -9.84
CA LEU A 327 3.81 6.72 -10.80
C LEU A 327 5.28 6.99 -11.16
N ASN A 328 5.60 6.85 -12.43
CA ASN A 328 6.89 7.16 -13.05
C ASN A 328 6.86 8.52 -13.76
N SER A 329 7.99 8.97 -14.28
CA SER A 329 8.12 10.28 -14.93
C SER A 329 7.11 10.52 -16.06
N ASP A 330 6.91 9.56 -16.99
CA ASP A 330 5.91 9.65 -18.07
C ASP A 330 4.50 9.93 -17.52
N SER A 331 4.10 9.17 -16.49
CA SER A 331 2.78 9.35 -15.87
C SER A 331 2.65 10.64 -15.08
N GLN A 332 3.74 11.13 -14.48
CA GLN A 332 3.77 12.39 -13.73
C GLN A 332 3.65 13.59 -14.67
N ASP A 333 4.32 13.54 -15.82
CA ASP A 333 4.12 14.51 -16.90
C ASP A 333 2.68 14.51 -17.38
N TYR A 334 2.14 13.32 -17.70
CA TYR A 334 0.77 13.19 -18.17
C TYR A 334 -0.23 13.74 -17.14
N LEU A 335 -0.12 13.35 -15.86
CA LEU A 335 -0.96 13.90 -14.80
C LEU A 335 -0.82 15.42 -14.69
N ALA A 336 0.41 15.94 -14.74
CA ALA A 336 0.67 17.37 -14.66
C ALA A 336 0.02 18.14 -15.81
N GLN A 337 0.13 17.64 -17.05
CA GLN A 337 -0.52 18.23 -18.23
C GLN A 337 -2.05 18.24 -18.07
N GLN A 338 -2.64 17.10 -17.66
CA GLN A 338 -4.08 16.98 -17.51
C GLN A 338 -4.64 17.90 -16.40
N TYR A 339 -3.99 17.97 -15.24
CA TYR A 339 -4.44 18.82 -14.13
C TYR A 339 -4.13 20.30 -14.31
N SER A 340 -3.07 20.65 -15.05
CA SER A 340 -2.74 22.04 -15.36
C SER A 340 -3.45 22.59 -16.59
N ALA A 341 -3.93 21.72 -17.46
CA ALA A 341 -4.37 22.03 -18.82
C ALA A 341 -3.31 22.82 -19.60
N ILE A 342 -2.04 22.44 -19.44
CA ILE A 342 -0.88 23.01 -20.14
C ILE A 342 -0.19 21.86 -20.87
N ASP A 343 -0.07 21.99 -22.19
CA ASP A 343 0.56 21.02 -23.08
C ASP A 343 2.08 21.22 -23.09
N THR A 344 2.70 20.97 -21.94
CA THR A 344 4.16 21.03 -21.75
C THR A 344 4.53 20.07 -20.64
N GLU A 345 5.52 19.23 -20.89
CA GLU A 345 6.02 18.26 -19.91
C GLU A 345 6.89 18.95 -18.85
N LEU A 346 6.75 18.53 -17.60
CA LEU A 346 7.62 18.98 -16.52
C LEU A 346 9.05 18.47 -16.71
N SER A 347 9.22 17.25 -17.24
CA SER A 347 10.54 16.68 -17.56
C SER A 347 11.31 17.56 -18.55
N GLU A 348 10.70 17.97 -19.66
CA GLU A 348 11.29 18.89 -20.65
C GLU A 348 11.74 20.21 -19.99
N LEU A 349 10.92 20.76 -19.08
CA LEU A 349 11.26 21.98 -18.35
C LEU A 349 12.41 21.77 -17.37
N GLU A 350 12.51 20.61 -16.73
CA GLU A 350 13.64 20.26 -15.87
C GLU A 350 14.94 20.16 -16.67
N GLU A 351 14.90 19.51 -17.83
CA GLU A 351 16.03 19.40 -18.76
C GLU A 351 16.50 20.78 -19.24
N ASP A 352 15.57 21.64 -19.67
CA ASP A 352 15.88 23.00 -20.13
C ASP A 352 16.50 23.83 -18.99
N ILE A 353 15.94 23.76 -17.79
CA ILE A 353 16.46 24.48 -16.63
C ILE A 353 17.86 23.99 -16.29
N HIS A 354 18.10 22.69 -16.30
CA HIS A 354 19.42 22.12 -16.05
C HIS A 354 20.42 22.58 -17.12
N LYS A 355 20.08 22.41 -18.40
CA LYS A 355 20.90 22.80 -19.55
C LYS A 355 21.30 24.28 -19.50
N TYR A 356 20.33 25.19 -19.37
CA TYR A 356 20.64 26.62 -19.39
C TYR A 356 21.37 27.09 -18.11
N THR A 357 21.10 26.47 -16.95
CA THR A 357 21.88 26.74 -15.73
C THR A 357 23.34 26.30 -15.90
N SER A 358 23.56 25.12 -16.48
CA SER A 358 24.90 24.58 -16.77
C SER A 358 25.66 25.46 -17.78
N LEU A 359 25.00 25.89 -18.87
CA LEU A 359 25.60 26.79 -19.87
C LEU A 359 26.00 28.14 -19.26
N LEU A 360 25.19 28.72 -18.38
CA LEU A 360 25.46 30.02 -17.77
C LEU A 360 26.53 29.98 -16.67
N SER A 361 26.64 28.85 -15.98
CA SER A 361 27.60 28.65 -14.88
C SER A 361 28.95 28.08 -15.33
N SER A 362 29.00 27.43 -16.51
CA SER A 362 30.21 26.78 -17.02
C SER A 362 31.34 27.79 -17.30
N PRO A 363 32.57 27.54 -16.80
CA PRO A 363 33.75 28.30 -17.18
C PRO A 363 34.02 28.32 -18.69
N GLU A 364 33.65 27.26 -19.42
CA GLU A 364 33.89 27.10 -20.86
C GLU A 364 33.10 28.10 -21.71
N HIS A 365 32.00 28.62 -21.18
CA HIS A 365 31.12 29.58 -21.87
C HIS A 365 31.24 31.01 -21.32
N LYS A 366 32.31 31.31 -20.57
CA LYS A 366 32.51 32.65 -19.98
C LYS A 366 32.64 33.75 -21.04
N ASP A 367 33.31 33.44 -22.15
CA ASP A 367 33.61 34.39 -23.23
C ASP A 367 32.56 34.41 -24.35
N GLU A 368 31.44 33.70 -24.18
CA GLU A 368 30.31 33.75 -25.12
C GLU A 368 29.72 35.17 -25.20
N SER A 369 29.16 35.51 -26.36
CA SER A 369 28.63 36.86 -26.60
C SER A 369 27.51 37.22 -25.62
N LEU A 370 27.43 38.50 -25.24
CA LEU A 370 26.38 39.02 -24.37
C LEU A 370 24.98 38.68 -24.89
N ASP A 371 24.77 38.74 -26.21
CA ASP A 371 23.48 38.41 -26.82
C ASP A 371 23.13 36.93 -26.69
N LYS A 372 24.10 36.03 -26.82
CA LYS A 372 23.89 34.58 -26.65
C LYS A 372 23.57 34.25 -25.19
N ARG A 373 24.31 34.83 -24.25
CA ARG A 373 24.07 34.68 -22.80
C ARG A 373 22.68 35.21 -22.40
N ARG A 374 22.28 36.39 -22.91
CA ARG A 374 20.94 36.95 -22.70
C ARG A 374 19.83 36.02 -23.20
N LYS A 375 20.02 35.36 -24.35
CA LYS A 375 19.05 34.36 -24.86
C LYS A 375 18.95 33.16 -23.93
N TRP A 376 20.05 32.67 -23.38
CA TRP A 376 20.02 31.57 -22.39
C TRP A 376 19.36 31.98 -21.09
N GLU A 377 19.63 33.18 -20.58
CA GLU A 377 18.96 33.74 -19.39
C GLU A 377 17.46 33.86 -19.61
N GLN A 378 17.03 34.36 -20.76
CA GLN A 378 15.63 34.45 -21.13
C GLN A 378 14.96 33.07 -21.16
N LYS A 379 15.59 32.08 -21.81
CA LYS A 379 15.07 30.71 -21.87
C LYS A 379 14.96 30.06 -20.49
N LEU A 380 15.96 30.25 -19.65
CA LEU A 380 15.96 29.76 -18.27
C LEU A 380 14.83 30.40 -17.44
N ASP A 381 14.60 31.70 -17.59
CA ASP A 381 13.52 32.41 -16.90
C ASP A 381 12.13 31.99 -17.39
N GLU A 382 11.95 31.83 -18.71
CA GLU A 382 10.72 31.30 -19.33
C GLU A 382 10.40 29.90 -18.78
N ALA A 383 11.36 28.98 -18.79
CA ALA A 383 11.18 27.61 -18.30
C ALA A 383 10.85 27.58 -16.80
N ARG A 384 11.55 28.37 -15.98
CA ARG A 384 11.28 28.47 -14.52
C ARG A 384 9.88 29.00 -14.23
N LYS A 385 9.44 30.03 -14.95
CA LYS A 385 8.11 30.63 -14.79
C LYS A 385 7.01 29.64 -15.20
N LEU A 386 7.18 28.97 -16.33
CA LEU A 386 6.21 27.97 -16.80
C LEU A 386 6.12 26.77 -15.86
N ARG A 387 7.27 26.24 -15.42
CA ARG A 387 7.33 25.16 -14.42
C ARG A 387 6.61 25.57 -13.13
N GLN A 388 6.84 26.78 -12.63
CA GLN A 388 6.18 27.26 -11.42
C GLN A 388 4.66 27.42 -11.59
N LEU A 389 4.20 27.82 -12.78
CA LEU A 389 2.78 27.90 -13.12
C LEU A 389 2.14 26.50 -13.14
N ILE A 390 2.77 25.52 -13.80
CA ILE A 390 2.29 24.12 -13.81
C ILE A 390 2.22 23.59 -12.39
N ILE A 391 3.31 23.72 -11.61
CA ILE A 391 3.35 23.28 -10.20
C ILE A 391 2.21 23.90 -9.40
N SER A 392 1.97 25.21 -9.54
CA SER A 392 0.90 25.90 -8.82
C SER A 392 -0.49 25.35 -9.17
N LYS A 393 -0.74 25.05 -10.45
CA LYS A 393 -2.03 24.52 -10.90
C LYS A 393 -2.25 23.08 -10.44
N VAL A 394 -1.24 22.21 -10.62
CA VAL A 394 -1.33 20.79 -10.24
C VAL A 394 -1.43 20.63 -8.73
N ARG A 395 -0.67 21.43 -7.96
CA ARG A 395 -0.73 21.44 -6.49
C ARG A 395 -2.14 21.73 -5.95
N ALA A 396 -2.97 22.49 -6.67
CA ALA A 396 -4.36 22.74 -6.25
C ALA A 396 -5.21 21.46 -6.17
N TYR A 397 -4.80 20.39 -6.86
CA TYR A 397 -5.48 19.10 -6.85
C TYR A 397 -4.78 18.08 -5.93
N ILE A 398 -3.44 18.03 -5.95
CA ILE A 398 -2.70 16.90 -5.37
C ILE A 398 -1.92 17.23 -4.09
N LYS A 399 -1.95 18.48 -3.60
CA LYS A 399 -1.28 18.85 -2.34
C LYS A 399 -1.77 17.96 -1.20
N THR A 400 -0.83 17.38 -0.45
CA THR A 400 -1.14 16.46 0.65
C THR A 400 -0.26 16.74 1.87
N ASP A 401 -0.65 16.23 3.04
CA ASP A 401 0.19 16.29 4.24
C ASP A 401 1.13 15.10 4.32
N ILE A 402 0.59 13.91 4.01
CA ILE A 402 1.35 12.66 4.00
C ILE A 402 1.27 12.08 2.59
N ALA A 403 2.41 11.70 2.02
CA ALA A 403 2.47 11.04 0.72
C ALA A 403 3.10 9.66 0.87
N LYS A 404 2.51 8.65 0.22
CA LYS A 404 3.24 7.45 -0.12
C LYS A 404 4.22 7.79 -1.26
N ALA A 405 5.49 7.44 -1.11
CA ALA A 405 6.47 7.57 -2.19
C ALA A 405 6.05 6.76 -3.42
N CYS A 406 6.30 7.31 -4.60
CA CYS A 406 6.08 6.60 -5.85
C CYS A 406 7.10 5.46 -6.00
N HIS A 407 6.65 4.32 -6.53
CA HIS A 407 7.51 3.26 -7.05
C HIS A 407 8.58 2.80 -6.04
N HIS A 408 8.14 2.56 -4.81
CA HIS A 408 8.98 2.12 -3.67
C HIS A 408 10.17 3.03 -3.33
N GLY A 409 10.21 4.27 -3.85
CA GLY A 409 11.38 5.15 -3.75
C GLY A 409 12.43 4.93 -4.85
N ALA A 410 11.99 4.58 -6.06
CA ALA A 410 12.80 4.59 -7.27
C ALA A 410 13.29 6.01 -7.65
N SER A 411 14.36 6.08 -8.44
CA SER A 411 14.88 7.33 -9.01
C SER A 411 13.99 7.91 -10.11
N ASP A 412 13.06 7.12 -10.67
CA ASP A 412 12.18 7.50 -11.77
C ASP A 412 10.99 8.35 -11.27
N VAL A 413 11.30 9.56 -10.82
CA VAL A 413 10.36 10.57 -10.34
C VAL A 413 10.84 11.97 -10.74
N LEU A 414 9.91 12.88 -11.01
CA LEU A 414 10.19 14.28 -11.34
C LEU A 414 10.23 15.14 -10.07
N ASP A 415 11.31 15.89 -9.87
CA ASP A 415 11.46 16.86 -8.77
C ASP A 415 10.27 17.83 -8.73
N SER A 416 9.83 18.29 -9.92
CA SER A 416 8.71 19.21 -10.08
C SER A 416 7.38 18.59 -9.68
N PHE A 417 7.16 17.31 -9.97
CA PHE A 417 5.95 16.62 -9.54
C PHE A 417 5.94 16.41 -8.03
N LEU A 418 7.07 16.06 -7.42
CA LEU A 418 7.21 16.01 -5.96
C LEU A 418 6.92 17.38 -5.31
N HIS A 419 7.34 18.47 -5.95
CA HIS A 419 6.96 19.82 -5.53
C HIS A 419 5.46 20.10 -5.69
N CYS A 420 4.75 19.44 -6.61
CA CYS A 420 3.28 19.54 -6.70
C CYS A 420 2.60 18.88 -5.50
N ILE A 421 3.08 17.71 -5.07
CA ILE A 421 2.57 16.96 -3.89
C ILE A 421 2.82 17.75 -2.60
N HIS A 422 4.02 18.33 -2.48
CA HIS A 422 4.44 19.20 -1.37
C HIS A 422 4.17 18.64 0.05
N PRO A 423 4.54 17.38 0.36
CA PRO A 423 4.17 16.72 1.61
C PRO A 423 4.96 17.24 2.82
N LEU A 424 4.45 17.01 4.03
CA LEU A 424 5.20 17.14 5.29
C LEU A 424 5.95 15.83 5.61
N ALA A 425 5.31 14.70 5.32
CA ALA A 425 5.86 13.37 5.54
C ALA A 425 5.73 12.49 4.29
N THR A 426 6.79 11.75 3.97
CA THR A 426 6.80 10.74 2.90
C THR A 426 6.99 9.36 3.50
N ILE A 427 6.13 8.41 3.14
CA ILE A 427 6.21 7.01 3.55
C ILE A 427 6.64 6.17 2.36
N ILE A 428 7.76 5.49 2.50
CA ILE A 428 8.34 4.60 1.51
C ILE A 428 7.98 3.17 1.89
N SER A 429 7.20 2.52 1.03
CA SER A 429 6.99 1.08 1.08
C SER A 429 8.13 0.40 0.32
N SER A 430 9.09 -0.13 1.07
CA SER A 430 10.22 -0.92 0.56
C SER A 430 10.45 -2.13 1.46
N GLY A 431 11.12 -3.16 0.94
CA GLY A 431 11.47 -4.37 1.67
C GLY A 431 12.63 -5.13 1.03
N ASP A 432 13.03 -6.24 1.65
CA ASP A 432 14.26 -6.97 1.33
C ASP A 432 14.02 -7.88 0.11
N ASN A 433 15.13 -8.34 -0.48
CA ASN A 433 15.14 -9.21 -1.65
C ASN A 433 14.50 -8.58 -2.89
N GLU A 434 14.50 -7.26 -2.99
CA GLU A 434 14.27 -6.55 -4.23
C GLU A 434 15.59 -6.28 -4.98
N SER A 435 15.54 -6.17 -6.30
CA SER A 435 16.73 -6.13 -7.16
C SER A 435 17.20 -4.74 -7.58
N HIS A 436 16.51 -3.67 -7.15
CA HIS A 436 16.70 -2.31 -7.65
C HIS A 436 17.39 -1.35 -6.66
N SER A 437 17.69 -1.83 -5.45
CA SER A 437 18.22 -1.05 -4.31
C SER A 437 17.31 0.11 -3.89
N HIS A 438 16.02 -0.14 -3.81
CA HIS A 438 15.01 0.78 -3.29
C HIS A 438 15.02 0.80 -1.74
N PRO A 439 14.83 1.97 -1.11
CA PRO A 439 14.78 3.30 -1.72
C PRO A 439 16.15 3.79 -2.19
N ARG A 440 16.18 4.48 -3.33
CA ARG A 440 17.41 5.00 -3.91
C ARG A 440 17.90 6.24 -3.15
N PRO A 441 19.23 6.46 -3.01
CA PRO A 441 19.77 7.62 -2.29
C PRO A 441 19.36 8.98 -2.86
N ASP A 442 19.26 9.09 -4.18
CA ASP A 442 18.80 10.30 -4.88
C ASP A 442 17.31 10.55 -4.64
N ALA A 443 16.47 9.51 -4.70
CA ALA A 443 15.04 9.59 -4.37
C ALA A 443 14.82 10.08 -2.93
N LEU A 444 15.56 9.53 -1.96
CA LEU A 444 15.53 10.00 -0.56
C LEU A 444 15.86 11.51 -0.46
N GLY A 445 16.89 11.95 -1.19
CA GLY A 445 17.26 13.36 -1.27
C GLY A 445 16.17 14.24 -1.91
N ALA A 446 15.57 13.77 -3.00
CA ALA A 446 14.50 14.46 -3.71
C ALA A 446 13.23 14.60 -2.85
N PHE A 447 12.82 13.54 -2.14
CA PHE A 447 11.70 13.59 -1.21
C PHE A 447 11.95 14.61 -0.09
N GLY A 448 13.14 14.61 0.51
CA GLY A 448 13.49 15.58 1.56
C GLY A 448 13.49 17.02 1.05
N LYS A 449 14.06 17.26 -0.14
CA LYS A 449 14.16 18.60 -0.76
C LYS A 449 12.82 19.14 -1.24
N SER A 450 11.88 18.26 -1.63
CA SER A 450 10.58 18.64 -2.19
C SER A 450 9.48 18.78 -1.15
N SER A 451 9.70 18.22 0.05
CA SER A 451 8.82 18.31 1.20
C SER A 451 8.90 19.67 1.89
N ARG A 452 7.87 19.98 2.69
CA ARG A 452 7.77 21.22 3.46
C ARG A 452 8.14 21.01 4.93
N GLY A 453 8.36 22.12 5.64
CA GLY A 453 8.81 22.15 7.03
C GLY A 453 10.33 22.15 7.18
N ALA A 454 10.81 22.52 8.37
CA ALA A 454 12.24 22.62 8.64
C ALA A 454 12.94 21.24 8.76
N ARG A 455 12.18 20.21 9.13
CA ARG A 455 12.62 18.81 9.23
C ARG A 455 11.55 17.91 8.63
N PRO A 456 11.48 17.78 7.30
CA PRO A 456 10.54 16.89 6.65
C PRO A 456 10.78 15.44 7.09
N LEU A 457 9.70 14.68 7.21
CA LEU A 457 9.75 13.30 7.70
C LEU A 457 9.82 12.33 6.53
N ILE A 458 10.75 11.38 6.60
CA ILE A 458 10.82 10.25 5.67
C ILE A 458 10.77 8.98 6.52
N PHE A 459 9.76 8.15 6.25
CA PHE A 459 9.63 6.83 6.86
C PHE A 459 9.86 5.77 5.80
N SER A 460 10.50 4.65 6.16
CA SER A 460 10.64 3.47 5.29
C SER A 460 10.26 2.22 6.06
N THR A 461 9.41 1.38 5.45
CA THR A 461 9.00 0.11 6.06
C THR A 461 10.21 -0.81 6.28
N GLU A 462 11.22 -0.75 5.43
CA GLU A 462 12.46 -1.51 5.59
C GLU A 462 13.32 -1.01 6.77
N LEU A 463 13.48 0.31 6.91
CA LEU A 463 14.19 0.89 8.06
C LEU A 463 13.45 0.63 9.39
N ALA A 464 12.13 0.45 9.36
CA ALA A 464 11.31 0.16 10.52
C ALA A 464 11.35 -1.32 10.97
N ARG A 465 12.18 -2.17 10.34
CA ARG A 465 12.30 -3.61 10.69
C ARG A 465 12.80 -3.81 12.10
N SER A 466 12.13 -4.71 12.83
CA SER A 466 12.12 -4.65 14.28
C SER A 466 12.56 -5.93 15.01
N SER A 467 13.33 -6.89 14.42
CA SER A 467 14.13 -7.93 15.14
C SER A 467 14.61 -9.11 14.26
N GLN A 468 15.58 -9.90 14.75
CA GLN A 468 16.09 -11.14 14.12
C GLN A 468 14.99 -12.13 13.72
N GLU A 469 15.14 -12.67 12.51
CA GLU A 469 14.20 -13.54 11.76
C GLU A 469 13.99 -14.95 12.34
N PHE A 470 14.71 -15.37 13.37
CA PHE A 470 14.50 -16.70 13.96
C PHE A 470 14.56 -16.70 15.49
N SER A 471 13.40 -16.83 16.14
CA SER A 471 13.34 -17.58 17.40
C SER A 471 12.32 -18.68 17.20
N TYR A 472 12.78 -19.92 17.18
CA TYR A 472 11.88 -21.05 17.28
C TYR A 472 10.99 -20.83 18.51
N PRO A 473 9.65 -20.90 18.39
CA PRO A 473 8.85 -21.11 19.59
C PRO A 473 9.43 -22.36 20.24
N ILE A 474 9.96 -22.24 21.46
CA ILE A 474 10.62 -23.36 22.19
C ILE A 474 9.75 -24.63 22.16
N LYS A 475 8.43 -24.44 22.05
CA LYS A 475 7.40 -25.48 21.94
C LYS A 475 7.43 -26.32 20.66
N PHE A 476 7.92 -25.80 19.53
CA PHE A 476 7.90 -26.47 18.22
C PHE A 476 9.28 -26.74 17.63
N TYR A 477 10.38 -26.33 18.27
CA TYR A 477 11.75 -26.51 17.78
C TYR A 477 12.04 -27.93 17.26
N SER A 478 11.74 -28.94 18.07
CA SER A 478 12.00 -30.35 17.73
C SER A 478 11.11 -30.88 16.61
N ILE A 479 9.92 -30.30 16.41
CA ILE A 479 8.99 -30.67 15.35
C ILE A 479 9.41 -29.99 14.04
N LEU A 480 9.74 -28.69 14.10
CA LEU A 480 10.22 -27.92 12.97
C LEU A 480 11.51 -28.51 12.39
N LYS A 481 12.48 -28.86 13.25
CA LYS A 481 13.72 -29.51 12.82
C LYS A 481 13.48 -30.82 12.05
N LYS A 482 12.54 -31.64 12.54
CA LYS A 482 12.15 -32.90 11.86
C LYS A 482 11.45 -32.68 10.53
N ILE A 483 10.69 -31.60 10.40
CA ILE A 483 10.05 -31.26 9.13
C ILE A 483 11.10 -30.77 8.13
N ASP A 484 12.08 -29.99 8.59
CA ASP A 484 13.20 -29.51 7.77
C ASP A 484 14.04 -30.68 7.24
N GLU A 485 14.41 -31.63 8.12
CA GLU A 485 15.11 -32.87 7.75
C GLU A 485 14.33 -33.67 6.67
N GLN A 486 13.00 -33.76 6.78
CA GLN A 486 12.16 -34.42 5.76
C GLN A 486 12.12 -33.66 4.42
N ILE A 487 12.15 -32.32 4.46
CA ILE A 487 12.17 -31.50 3.26
C ILE A 487 13.52 -31.64 2.54
N GLU A 488 14.63 -31.67 3.27
CA GLU A 488 15.96 -31.93 2.72
C GLU A 488 16.03 -33.32 2.07
N GLU A 489 15.56 -34.36 2.75
CA GLU A 489 15.53 -35.73 2.23
C GLU A 489 14.73 -35.85 0.92
N ILE A 490 13.55 -35.23 0.84
CA ILE A 490 12.77 -35.19 -0.41
C ILE A 490 13.51 -34.40 -1.50
N THR A 491 14.20 -33.31 -1.13
CA THR A 491 14.94 -32.48 -2.08
C THR A 491 16.11 -33.25 -2.69
N ASP A 492 16.85 -33.99 -1.87
CA ASP A 492 17.97 -34.81 -2.32
C ASP A 492 17.48 -35.98 -3.18
N THR A 493 16.36 -36.60 -2.81
CA THR A 493 15.71 -37.66 -3.61
C THR A 493 15.28 -37.14 -4.99
N LEU A 494 14.72 -35.93 -5.07
CA LEU A 494 14.36 -35.30 -6.35
C LEU A 494 15.59 -34.95 -7.20
N LYS A 495 16.72 -34.57 -6.57
CA LYS A 495 17.99 -34.26 -7.26
C LYS A 495 18.70 -35.52 -7.76
N ALA A 496 18.63 -36.63 -7.03
CA ALA A 496 19.32 -37.89 -7.37
C ALA A 496 18.79 -38.54 -8.66
N GLY A 497 17.57 -38.20 -9.09
CA GLY A 497 16.98 -38.74 -10.33
C GLY A 497 16.47 -40.18 -10.18
N GLY A 498 16.13 -40.84 -11.30
CA GLY A 498 15.67 -42.23 -11.30
C GLY A 498 14.17 -42.46 -10.99
N LEU A 499 13.40 -41.40 -10.77
CA LEU A 499 11.98 -41.44 -10.45
C LEU A 499 11.09 -41.29 -11.70
N SER A 500 9.94 -41.96 -11.71
CA SER A 500 8.88 -41.73 -12.70
C SER A 500 8.24 -40.36 -12.55
N SER A 501 7.48 -39.92 -13.57
CA SER A 501 6.76 -38.65 -13.54
C SER A 501 5.72 -38.58 -12.39
N SER A 502 5.07 -39.69 -12.07
CA SER A 502 4.10 -39.76 -10.97
C SER A 502 4.75 -39.60 -9.60
N GLU A 503 5.85 -40.31 -9.34
CA GLU A 503 6.59 -40.24 -8.08
C GLU A 503 7.19 -38.85 -7.84
N LYS A 504 7.64 -38.19 -8.91
CA LYS A 504 8.10 -36.79 -8.83
C LYS A 504 6.96 -35.84 -8.44
N SER A 505 5.74 -36.07 -8.92
CA SER A 505 4.57 -35.28 -8.55
C SER A 505 4.24 -35.47 -7.07
N ASP A 506 4.11 -36.73 -6.63
CA ASP A 506 3.77 -37.07 -5.24
C ASP A 506 4.80 -36.51 -4.24
N LEU A 507 6.10 -36.60 -4.57
CA LEU A 507 7.16 -36.04 -3.74
C LEU A 507 7.11 -34.50 -3.68
N LYS A 508 6.78 -33.83 -4.79
CA LYS A 508 6.58 -32.38 -4.79
C LYS A 508 5.38 -31.99 -3.94
N ASP A 509 4.26 -32.69 -4.06
CA ASP A 509 3.05 -32.43 -3.28
C ASP A 509 3.30 -32.67 -1.79
N ARG A 510 4.01 -33.75 -1.43
CA ARG A 510 4.39 -34.04 -0.06
C ARG A 510 5.36 -33.01 0.51
N LYS A 511 6.36 -32.58 -0.26
CA LYS A 511 7.29 -31.51 0.11
C LYS A 511 6.54 -30.20 0.36
N GLU A 512 5.58 -29.89 -0.50
CA GLU A 512 4.74 -28.70 -0.38
C GLU A 512 3.84 -28.77 0.86
N LEU A 513 3.26 -29.93 1.16
CA LEU A 513 2.46 -30.15 2.36
C LEU A 513 3.29 -30.02 3.64
N LEU A 514 4.52 -30.54 3.64
CA LEU A 514 5.48 -30.38 4.76
C LEU A 514 5.90 -28.92 4.93
N ARG A 515 6.18 -28.20 3.85
CA ARG A 515 6.44 -26.75 3.88
C ARG A 515 5.26 -25.99 4.45
N ASN A 516 4.05 -26.27 3.98
CA ASN A 516 2.83 -25.63 4.49
C ASN A 516 2.61 -25.93 5.98
N ARG A 517 2.88 -27.17 6.42
CA ARG A 517 2.86 -27.54 7.84
C ARG A 517 3.93 -26.79 8.63
N MET A 518 5.15 -26.68 8.09
CA MET A 518 6.25 -25.92 8.70
C MET A 518 5.89 -24.44 8.85
N LEU A 519 5.39 -23.81 7.78
CA LEU A 519 4.92 -22.41 7.74
C LEU A 519 3.76 -22.17 8.71
N SER A 520 2.88 -23.16 8.91
CA SER A 520 1.80 -23.05 9.90
C SER A 520 2.31 -23.07 11.35
N MET A 521 3.44 -23.74 11.60
CA MET A 521 4.08 -23.90 12.92
C MET A 521 5.16 -22.87 13.20
N ARG A 522 5.80 -22.33 12.16
CA ARG A 522 6.61 -21.13 12.21
C ARG A 522 5.67 -19.99 12.59
N GLU A 523 5.74 -19.58 13.85
CA GLU A 523 5.25 -18.26 14.21
C GLU A 523 6.06 -17.24 13.42
N SER A 524 5.57 -16.83 12.24
CA SER A 524 5.85 -15.47 11.81
C SER A 524 5.08 -14.58 12.77
N ASN A 525 5.76 -14.16 13.83
CA ASN A 525 5.33 -13.01 14.59
C ASN A 525 5.32 -11.85 13.59
N VAL A 526 4.15 -11.52 13.04
CA VAL A 526 3.93 -10.36 12.15
C VAL A 526 4.46 -9.07 12.74
N ALA A 527 4.58 -9.02 14.06
CA ALA A 527 5.32 -8.05 14.84
C ALA A 527 6.82 -7.88 14.48
N ARG A 528 7.28 -8.45 13.35
CA ARG A 528 8.66 -8.51 12.84
C ARG A 528 8.85 -7.74 11.51
N TYR A 529 7.80 -7.59 10.70
CA TYR A 529 7.83 -6.77 9.48
C TYR A 529 7.72 -5.30 9.86
N GLY A 530 8.55 -4.45 9.26
CA GLY A 530 8.45 -3.02 9.53
C GLY A 530 7.06 -2.53 9.12
N MET A 531 6.44 -1.79 10.02
CA MET A 531 5.09 -1.26 9.81
C MET A 531 5.10 0.18 10.24
N ILE A 532 4.63 1.04 9.34
CA ILE A 532 4.38 2.44 9.61
C ILE A 532 2.88 2.61 9.64
N THR A 533 2.35 3.11 10.75
CA THR A 533 0.91 3.30 10.95
C THR A 533 0.60 4.78 11.13
N ILE A 534 -0.39 5.27 10.37
CA ILE A 534 -1.00 6.57 10.58
C ILE A 534 -2.30 6.33 11.35
N ARG A 535 -2.51 7.08 12.43
CA ARG A 535 -3.74 7.04 13.24
C ARG A 535 -4.29 8.45 13.37
N THR A 536 -5.58 8.62 13.09
CA THR A 536 -6.18 9.95 13.13
C THR A 536 -7.70 9.95 13.23
N ASP A 537 -8.23 11.01 13.85
CA ASP A 537 -9.64 11.41 13.78
C ASP A 537 -9.86 12.61 12.85
N GLY A 538 -8.84 13.03 12.09
CA GLY A 538 -8.82 14.20 11.21
C GLY A 538 -8.29 15.48 11.87
N GLU A 539 -8.10 15.48 13.20
CA GLU A 539 -7.53 16.61 13.95
C GLU A 539 -6.24 16.19 14.67
N LYS A 540 -6.27 15.07 15.40
CA LYS A 540 -5.08 14.44 15.98
C LYS A 540 -4.49 13.51 14.95
N VAL A 541 -3.20 13.66 14.68
CA VAL A 541 -2.51 12.82 13.69
C VAL A 541 -1.24 12.31 14.32
N ILE A 542 -1.10 10.99 14.37
CA ILE A 542 0.17 10.36 14.71
C ILE A 542 0.64 9.48 13.55
N ILE A 543 1.95 9.47 13.34
CA ILE A 543 2.65 8.46 12.55
C ILE A 543 3.51 7.67 13.53
N ALA A 544 3.38 6.35 13.55
CA ALA A 544 4.09 5.51 14.49
C ALA A 544 4.72 4.29 13.82
N GLN A 545 5.87 3.89 14.35
CA GLN A 545 6.54 2.64 14.00
C GLN A 545 6.92 1.90 15.28
N LYS A 546 7.00 0.58 15.21
CA LYS A 546 7.34 -0.22 16.37
C LYS A 546 8.85 -0.24 16.58
N LEU A 547 9.31 -0.06 17.82
CA LEU A 547 10.72 -0.15 18.17
C LEU A 547 11.24 -1.59 17.97
N GLU A 548 12.43 -1.74 17.40
CA GLU A 548 13.14 -3.01 17.25
C GLU A 548 13.26 -3.75 18.58
N LYS A 549 13.72 -3.02 19.59
CA LYS A 549 13.71 -3.47 20.97
C LYS A 549 12.86 -2.50 21.76
N ALA A 550 11.73 -3.00 22.28
CA ALA A 550 10.94 -2.24 23.23
C ALA A 550 11.82 -1.81 24.41
N ARG A 551 11.78 -0.53 24.76
CA ARG A 551 12.50 0.02 25.92
C ARG A 551 11.88 -0.50 27.22
N SER A 552 10.57 -0.69 27.22
CA SER A 552 9.79 -1.36 28.27
C SER A 552 8.43 -1.82 27.72
N GLU A 553 7.63 -2.52 28.52
CA GLU A 553 6.24 -2.85 28.17
C GLU A 553 5.37 -1.61 27.92
N GLY A 554 5.72 -0.47 28.51
CA GLY A 554 5.03 0.81 28.32
C GLY A 554 5.66 1.69 27.23
N GLN A 555 6.72 1.23 26.55
CA GLN A 555 7.40 2.01 25.51
C GLN A 555 7.87 1.10 24.37
N LYS A 556 6.94 0.83 23.46
CA LYS A 556 7.08 -0.05 22.29
C LYS A 556 7.04 0.65 20.94
N TRP A 557 6.62 1.91 20.92
CA TRP A 557 6.37 2.69 19.71
C TRP A 557 7.27 3.90 19.69
N ASP A 558 7.75 4.21 18.50
CA ASP A 558 8.31 5.50 18.13
C ASP A 558 7.19 6.29 17.45
N ILE A 559 6.87 7.48 17.97
CA ILE A 559 5.63 8.19 17.66
C ILE A 559 5.94 9.63 17.29
N TYR A 560 5.44 10.05 16.13
CA TYR A 560 5.55 11.39 15.59
C TYR A 560 4.15 11.98 15.55
N GLU A 561 3.92 13.04 16.33
CA GLU A 561 2.64 13.75 16.38
C GLU A 561 2.71 14.96 15.44
N LEU A 562 1.69 15.12 14.59
CA LEU A 562 1.54 16.30 13.74
C LEU A 562 0.52 17.23 14.36
N SER A 563 0.82 18.53 14.38
CA SER A 563 -0.05 19.56 14.92
C SER A 563 -0.59 20.45 13.80
N TRP A 564 -1.87 20.80 13.86
CA TRP A 564 -2.47 21.75 12.91
C TRP A 564 -2.00 23.18 13.20
N ASN A 565 -1.47 23.87 12.18
CA ASN A 565 -1.14 25.28 12.24
C ASN A 565 -2.26 26.11 11.58
N PRO A 566 -3.13 26.80 12.36
CA PRO A 566 -4.27 27.54 11.81
C PRO A 566 -3.88 28.79 11.03
N LYS A 567 -2.62 29.26 11.13
CA LYS A 567 -2.15 30.43 10.35
C LYS A 567 -1.68 30.03 8.95
N LEU A 568 -1.10 28.84 8.82
CA LEU A 568 -0.62 28.29 7.56
C LEU A 568 -1.68 27.42 6.88
N GLU A 569 -2.72 27.01 7.61
CA GLU A 569 -3.72 26.04 7.16
C GLU A 569 -3.09 24.72 6.71
N GLU A 570 -2.11 24.25 7.49
CA GLU A 570 -1.35 23.03 7.21
C GLU A 570 -0.96 22.32 8.51
N PHE A 571 -0.74 21.01 8.44
CA PHE A 571 -0.04 20.29 9.50
C PHE A 571 1.45 20.66 9.52
N GLU A 572 2.01 20.72 10.73
CA GLU A 572 3.43 20.87 11.00
C GLU A 572 3.95 19.79 11.97
N TYR A 573 5.24 19.50 11.87
CA TYR A 573 5.94 18.64 12.81
C TYR A 573 7.00 19.47 13.55
N THR A 574 6.87 19.52 14.87
CA THR A 574 7.90 20.09 15.74
C THR A 574 8.62 18.94 16.43
N PRO A 575 9.93 18.73 16.18
CA PRO A 575 10.69 17.74 16.89
C PRO A 575 10.58 17.98 18.40
N GLY A 576 10.15 16.97 19.15
CA GLY A 576 10.11 17.06 20.60
C GLY A 576 11.48 17.39 21.18
N SER A 577 11.51 18.18 22.26
CA SER A 577 12.71 18.47 23.06
C SER A 577 13.17 17.27 23.91
N GLU A 578 12.62 16.07 23.69
CA GLU A 578 12.80 14.86 24.51
C GLU A 578 13.67 13.79 23.84
N HIS A 579 14.77 14.21 23.20
CA HIS A 579 15.87 13.32 22.83
C HIS A 579 17.16 13.71 23.55
#